data_AF-A0A2N0RI81-F1
#
_entry.id   AF-A0A2N0RI81-F1
#
_cell.length_a   1.000
_cell.length_b   1.000
_cell.length_c   1.000
_cell.angle_alpha   90.00
_cell.angle_beta   90.00
_cell.angle_gamma   90.00
#
_symmetry.space_group_name_H-M   'P 1'
#
loop_
_entity.id
_entity.type
_entity.pdbx_description
1 polymer ?
#
loop_
_entity_poly.entity_id
_entity_poly.type
_entity_poly.pdbx_seq_one_letter_code
_entity_poly.pdbx_strand_id
1 'polypeptide(L)'
;MSRARTSDDIWWARIFDRLDEFLHNYPKLPKNSITENNLPLHIGSKVTIKNYNTFLHHYGSSGYKFRFILNSDNTTGEVYIIGMTSTAHEDIIIRLQEFFKVPNNGVVDDPPIIVTGQVLHYVPGGTRVETAPDACVRPNVAFVPKPAVSTVIPLPPGDTCGNPHARIMCEVAVGQSVGELGRKCSSWIREPYVRAVISIKILEPILNMREPTTGYYYRAMTAKLYRQGMAIQSWDFGNIKKHSRDP
;
A
#
# COMPACT_ATOMS: atom_id res chain seq x y z
N MET A 1 -15.97 47.35 14.41
CA MET A 1 -16.76 46.75 15.49
C MET A 1 -16.94 45.27 15.22
N SER A 2 -16.24 44.39 15.95
CA SER A 2 -16.44 42.94 15.85
C SER A 2 -17.71 42.56 16.60
N ARG A 3 -18.70 42.02 15.91
CA ARG A 3 -19.90 41.46 16.54
C ARG A 3 -19.45 40.24 17.36
N ALA A 4 -19.60 40.28 18.68
CA ALA A 4 -19.38 39.11 19.53
C ALA A 4 -20.42 38.04 19.16
N ARG A 5 -19.94 36.83 18.81
CA ARG A 5 -20.82 35.67 18.54
C ARG A 5 -21.54 35.29 19.83
N THR A 6 -22.85 35.07 19.75
CA THR A 6 -23.66 34.68 20.91
C THR A 6 -23.45 33.19 21.23
N SER A 7 -23.82 32.78 22.45
CA SER A 7 -23.67 31.38 22.93
C SER A 7 -24.35 30.36 22.01
N ASP A 8 -25.48 30.73 21.40
CA ASP A 8 -26.24 29.85 20.50
C ASP A 8 -25.51 29.63 19.17
N ASP A 9 -24.83 30.64 18.63
CA ASP A 9 -24.02 30.52 17.41
C ASP A 9 -22.86 29.54 17.59
N ILE A 10 -22.28 29.48 18.79
CA ILE A 10 -21.18 28.57 19.15
C ILE A 10 -21.69 27.13 19.29
N TRP A 11 -22.89 26.95 19.85
CA TRP A 11 -23.50 25.64 20.04
C TRP A 11 -23.91 25.01 18.70
N TRP A 12 -24.54 25.79 17.81
CA TRP A 12 -24.88 25.34 16.46
C TRP A 12 -23.63 25.04 15.63
N ALA A 13 -22.59 25.88 15.68
CA ALA A 13 -21.33 25.59 15.01
C ALA A 13 -20.72 24.26 15.48
N ARG A 14 -20.75 23.95 16.77
CA ARG A 14 -20.28 22.66 17.30
C ARG A 14 -21.13 21.47 16.86
N ILE A 15 -22.44 21.65 16.69
CA ILE A 15 -23.33 20.59 16.20
C ILE A 15 -23.13 20.38 14.71
N PHE A 16 -23.00 21.44 13.92
CA PHE A 16 -22.66 21.34 12.50
C PHE A 16 -21.26 20.78 12.29
N ASP A 17 -20.27 21.16 13.09
CA ASP A 17 -18.94 20.57 13.05
C ASP A 17 -19.01 19.08 13.37
N ARG A 18 -19.81 18.67 14.38
CA ARG A 18 -20.03 17.25 14.71
C ARG A 18 -20.82 16.50 13.66
N LEU A 19 -21.80 17.12 13.01
CA LEU A 19 -22.61 16.53 11.94
C LEU A 19 -21.80 16.41 10.65
N ASP A 20 -21.00 17.42 10.32
CA ASP A 20 -19.98 17.35 9.30
C ASP A 20 -19.02 16.21 9.67
N GLU A 21 -18.51 16.15 10.92
CA GLU A 21 -17.72 15.02 11.49
C GLU A 21 -18.38 13.65 11.27
N PHE A 22 -19.70 13.58 11.38
CA PHE A 22 -20.49 12.36 11.25
C PHE A 22 -20.86 12.00 9.79
N LEU A 23 -20.93 12.97 8.89
CA LEU A 23 -21.34 12.83 7.49
C LEU A 23 -20.17 12.76 6.51
N HIS A 24 -18.96 12.47 7.01
CA HIS A 24 -17.73 12.43 6.23
C HIS A 24 -17.76 11.42 5.08
N ASN A 25 -18.31 11.83 3.94
CA ASN A 25 -18.12 11.17 2.66
C ASN A 25 -16.67 11.33 2.13
N TYR A 26 -15.76 11.89 2.93
CA TYR A 26 -14.35 12.09 2.65
C TYR A 26 -13.46 11.61 3.80
N PRO A 27 -12.39 10.85 3.53
CA PRO A 27 -11.46 10.42 4.57
C PRO A 27 -10.70 11.60 5.19
N LYS A 28 -10.39 11.51 6.48
CA LYS A 28 -9.64 12.52 7.22
C LYS A 28 -8.42 11.92 7.93
N LEU A 29 -7.24 12.46 7.64
CA LEU A 29 -6.03 12.08 8.38
C LEU A 29 -6.16 12.49 9.87
N PRO A 30 -5.56 11.70 10.78
CA PRO A 30 -5.55 12.05 12.20
C PRO A 30 -4.80 13.38 12.41
N LYS A 31 -5.34 14.24 13.28
CA LYS A 31 -4.73 15.53 13.64
C LYS A 31 -3.46 15.38 14.48
N ASN A 32 -3.40 14.31 15.27
CA ASN A 32 -2.28 13.99 16.15
C ASN A 32 -1.47 12.83 15.55
N SER A 33 -0.19 12.72 15.94
CA SER A 33 0.62 11.56 15.61
C SER A 33 -0.02 10.29 16.16
N ILE A 34 -0.13 9.26 15.31
CA ILE A 34 -0.62 7.94 15.70
C ILE A 34 0.56 6.97 15.84
N THR A 35 0.39 5.92 16.64
CA THR A 35 1.37 4.84 16.76
C THR A 35 0.86 3.57 16.08
N GLU A 36 1.75 2.64 15.76
CA GLU A 36 1.35 1.38 15.12
C GLU A 36 0.34 0.57 15.95
N ASN A 37 0.35 0.73 17.29
CA ASN A 37 -0.62 0.11 18.20
C ASN A 37 -2.06 0.62 18.01
N ASN A 38 -2.24 1.76 17.34
CA ASN A 38 -3.56 2.30 17.03
C ASN A 38 -4.14 1.78 15.71
N LEU A 39 -3.42 0.89 15.01
CA LEU A 39 -3.83 0.39 13.69
C LEU A 39 -4.62 -0.93 13.80
N PRO A 40 -5.62 -1.17 12.94
CA PRO A 40 -6.08 -0.27 11.88
C PRO A 40 -6.93 0.88 12.41
N LEU A 41 -6.64 2.12 11.99
CA LEU A 41 -7.39 3.30 12.38
C LEU A 41 -8.44 3.64 11.32
N HIS A 42 -9.71 3.70 11.71
CA HIS A 42 -10.81 4.13 10.83
C HIS A 42 -10.77 5.65 10.63
N ILE A 43 -10.82 6.10 9.37
CA ILE A 43 -10.65 7.51 8.99
C ILE A 43 -11.74 8.03 8.04
N GLY A 44 -12.70 7.20 7.65
CA GLY A 44 -13.81 7.63 6.80
C GLY A 44 -14.86 6.54 6.63
N SER A 45 -16.13 6.95 6.61
CA SER A 45 -17.28 6.04 6.47
C SER A 45 -18.18 6.48 5.32
N LYS A 46 -18.79 5.51 4.63
CA LYS A 46 -19.63 5.76 3.44
C LYS A 46 -18.92 6.64 2.38
N VAL A 47 -17.60 6.51 2.28
CA VAL A 47 -16.78 7.26 1.34
C VAL A 47 -16.99 6.70 -0.06
N THR A 48 -17.32 7.55 -1.03
CA THR A 48 -17.45 7.10 -2.42
C THR A 48 -16.08 6.73 -3.00
N ILE A 49 -16.05 5.82 -3.99
CA ILE A 49 -14.82 5.41 -4.68
C ILE A 49 -14.07 6.63 -5.25
N LYS A 50 -14.81 7.59 -5.84
CA LYS A 50 -14.24 8.83 -6.37
C LYS A 50 -13.53 9.64 -5.28
N ASN A 51 -14.18 9.83 -4.13
CA ASN A 51 -13.63 10.60 -3.02
C ASN A 51 -12.41 9.90 -2.40
N TYR A 52 -12.45 8.57 -2.31
CA TYR A 52 -11.29 7.79 -1.87
C TYR A 52 -10.11 7.88 -2.84
N ASN A 53 -10.31 7.70 -4.15
CA ASN A 53 -9.23 7.82 -5.13
C ASN A 53 -8.65 9.24 -5.11
N THR A 54 -9.52 10.26 -5.01
CA THR A 54 -9.09 11.66 -4.87
C THR A 54 -8.24 11.85 -3.62
N PHE A 55 -8.68 11.33 -2.48
CA PHE A 55 -7.90 11.35 -1.25
C PHE A 55 -6.54 10.64 -1.43
N LEU A 56 -6.52 9.47 -2.07
CA LEU A 56 -5.31 8.69 -2.29
C LEU A 56 -4.29 9.44 -3.17
N HIS A 57 -4.73 10.17 -4.19
CA HIS A 57 -3.84 11.02 -4.98
C HIS A 57 -3.19 12.16 -4.20
N HIS A 58 -3.87 12.71 -3.18
CA HIS A 58 -3.35 13.80 -2.36
C HIS A 58 -2.49 13.31 -1.20
N TYR A 59 -2.80 12.13 -0.65
CA TYR A 59 -2.24 11.66 0.61
C TYR A 59 -1.56 10.29 0.53
N GLY A 60 -1.51 9.64 -0.63
CA GLY A 60 -0.88 8.32 -0.79
C GLY A 60 0.58 8.26 -0.35
N SER A 61 1.30 9.38 -0.48
CA SER A 61 2.69 9.54 -0.04
C SER A 61 2.85 10.17 1.35
N SER A 62 1.79 10.25 2.15
CA SER A 62 1.81 10.88 3.49
C SER A 62 2.54 10.08 4.56
N GLY A 63 3.20 8.98 4.20
CA GLY A 63 3.81 8.03 5.12
C GLY A 63 2.81 7.01 5.69
N TYR A 64 1.53 7.08 5.33
CA TYR A 64 0.51 6.11 5.73
C TYR A 64 0.15 5.15 4.60
N LYS A 65 -0.23 3.92 4.96
CA LYS A 65 -0.86 2.97 4.05
C LYS A 65 -2.35 2.93 4.30
N PHE A 66 -3.13 3.07 3.22
CA PHE A 66 -4.58 3.08 3.29
C PHE A 66 -5.21 1.79 2.80
N ARG A 67 -6.37 1.46 3.35
CA ARG A 67 -7.24 0.39 2.87
C ARG A 67 -8.65 0.92 2.70
N PHE A 68 -9.23 0.67 1.53
CA PHE A 68 -10.63 0.90 1.24
C PHE A 68 -11.38 -0.43 1.27
N ILE A 69 -12.44 -0.52 2.07
CA ILE A 69 -13.33 -1.68 2.13
C ILE A 69 -14.66 -1.28 1.52
N LEU A 70 -15.00 -1.89 0.38
CA LEU A 70 -16.25 -1.61 -0.31
C LEU A 70 -17.45 -2.12 0.49
N ASN A 71 -18.47 -1.28 0.63
CA ASN A 71 -19.75 -1.64 1.25
C ASN A 71 -20.61 -2.47 0.28
N SER A 72 -21.68 -3.08 0.81
CA SER A 72 -22.62 -3.90 0.02
C SER A 72 -23.34 -3.13 -1.08
N ASP A 73 -23.36 -1.80 -1.02
CA ASP A 73 -23.92 -0.92 -2.05
C ASP A 73 -23.02 -0.79 -3.29
N ASN A 74 -21.82 -1.39 -3.27
CA ASN A 74 -20.79 -1.35 -4.31
C ASN A 74 -20.37 0.06 -4.79
N THR A 75 -20.73 1.10 -4.05
CA THR A 75 -20.52 2.51 -4.44
C THR A 75 -19.84 3.32 -3.37
N THR A 76 -19.97 2.91 -2.10
CA THR A 76 -19.32 3.51 -0.95
C THR A 76 -18.45 2.50 -0.21
N GLY A 77 -17.63 2.97 0.71
CA GLY A 77 -16.79 2.11 1.52
C GLY A 77 -16.22 2.80 2.76
N GLU A 78 -15.54 1.99 3.55
CA GLU A 78 -14.87 2.38 4.78
C GLU A 78 -13.37 2.50 4.55
N VAL A 79 -12.76 3.56 5.07
CA VAL A 79 -11.35 3.88 4.84
C VAL A 79 -10.56 3.75 6.13
N TYR A 80 -9.43 3.05 6.06
CA TYR A 80 -8.57 2.80 7.21
C TYR A 80 -7.11 3.15 6.90
N ILE A 81 -6.39 3.64 7.91
CA ILE A 81 -4.94 3.55 7.96
C ILE A 81 -4.59 2.16 8.50
N ILE A 82 -3.79 1.41 7.75
CA ILE A 82 -3.44 0.01 8.05
C ILE A 82 -1.94 -0.22 8.25
N GLY A 83 -1.14 0.80 7.98
CA GLY A 83 0.31 0.74 8.12
C GLY A 83 0.91 2.13 8.08
N MET A 84 2.14 2.22 8.54
CA MET A 84 2.95 3.43 8.51
C MET A 84 4.30 3.09 7.89
N THR A 85 4.88 4.09 7.27
CA THR A 85 6.22 4.03 6.69
C THR A 85 7.23 4.18 7.82
N SER A 86 8.23 3.31 7.83
CA SER A 86 9.37 3.36 8.75
C SER A 86 10.67 3.34 7.95
N THR A 87 11.79 3.71 8.56
CA THR A 87 13.10 3.64 7.90
C THR A 87 13.40 2.24 7.37
N ALA A 88 13.12 1.20 8.18
CA ALA A 88 13.30 -0.19 7.77
C ALA A 88 12.42 -0.60 6.58
N HIS A 89 11.22 -0.02 6.46
CA HIS A 89 10.34 -0.23 5.31
C HIS A 89 10.95 0.37 4.04
N GLU A 90 11.38 1.63 4.09
CA GLU A 90 11.96 2.32 2.95
C GLU A 90 13.29 1.72 2.50
N ASP A 91 14.17 1.33 3.43
CA ASP A 91 15.45 0.71 3.11
C ASP A 91 15.27 -0.59 2.30
N ILE A 92 14.26 -1.41 2.65
CA ILE A 92 13.93 -2.62 1.91
C ILE A 92 13.37 -2.29 0.53
N ILE A 93 12.50 -1.28 0.43
CA ILE A 93 11.94 -0.85 -0.86
C ILE A 93 13.04 -0.39 -1.80
N ILE A 94 13.93 0.49 -1.32
CA ILE A 94 15.08 0.98 -2.09
C ILE A 94 15.90 -0.22 -2.59
N ARG A 95 16.24 -1.14 -1.69
CA ARG A 95 17.03 -2.32 -2.06
C ARG A 95 16.34 -3.23 -3.08
N LEU A 96 15.03 -3.48 -2.91
CA LEU A 96 14.26 -4.23 -3.89
C LEU A 96 14.27 -3.55 -5.26
N GLN A 97 14.08 -2.23 -5.29
CA GLN A 97 14.07 -1.48 -6.53
C GLN A 97 15.43 -1.55 -7.24
N GLU A 98 16.54 -1.43 -6.50
CA GLU A 98 17.89 -1.58 -7.03
C GLU A 98 18.11 -2.96 -7.66
N PHE A 99 17.71 -4.05 -6.97
CA PHE A 99 17.85 -5.40 -7.51
C PHE A 99 17.08 -5.60 -8.82
N PHE A 100 15.90 -5.01 -8.96
CA PHE A 100 15.15 -5.05 -10.22
C PHE A 100 15.73 -4.18 -11.32
N LYS A 101 16.56 -3.20 -10.99
CA LYS A 101 17.29 -2.37 -11.97
C LYS A 101 18.57 -3.04 -12.46
N VAL A 102 19.16 -3.98 -11.72
CA VAL A 102 20.40 -4.69 -12.11
C VAL A 102 20.35 -5.24 -13.55
N PRO A 103 19.26 -5.90 -14.01
CA PRO A 103 19.22 -6.43 -15.38
C PRO A 103 19.21 -5.36 -16.48
N ASN A 104 18.97 -4.09 -16.16
CA ASN A 104 19.15 -2.99 -17.11
C ASN A 104 20.63 -2.68 -17.40
N ASN A 105 21.58 -3.31 -16.70
CA ASN A 105 23.01 -3.18 -16.94
C ASN A 105 23.52 -1.71 -16.97
N GLY A 106 23.02 -0.89 -16.03
CA GLY A 106 23.42 0.52 -15.92
C GLY A 106 22.74 1.47 -16.92
N VAL A 107 21.82 0.99 -17.76
CA VAL A 107 21.00 1.87 -18.61
C VAL A 107 20.05 2.67 -17.73
N VAL A 108 20.18 4.00 -17.78
CA VAL A 108 19.39 4.95 -16.98
C VAL A 108 18.24 5.54 -17.78
N ASP A 109 18.52 5.97 -19.01
CA ASP A 109 17.53 6.55 -19.92
C ASP A 109 16.88 5.45 -20.77
N ASP A 110 15.55 5.50 -20.85
CA ASP A 110 14.71 4.52 -21.54
C ASP A 110 15.08 3.05 -21.30
N PRO A 111 15.28 2.62 -20.03
CA PRO A 111 15.68 1.24 -19.76
C PRO A 111 14.53 0.29 -20.10
N PRO A 112 14.81 -0.95 -20.53
CA PRO A 112 13.77 -1.94 -20.83
C PRO A 112 12.85 -2.26 -19.65
N ILE A 113 13.42 -2.29 -18.43
CA ILE A 113 12.70 -2.54 -17.18
C ILE A 113 12.54 -1.22 -16.42
N ILE A 114 11.29 -0.83 -16.19
CA ILE A 114 10.95 0.33 -15.38
C ILE A 114 10.56 -0.14 -13.99
N VAL A 115 11.23 0.42 -12.99
CA VAL A 115 11.01 0.13 -11.58
C VAL A 115 10.56 1.42 -10.89
N THR A 116 9.39 1.40 -10.29
CA THR A 116 8.76 2.55 -9.65
C THR A 116 8.29 2.19 -8.24
N GLY A 117 8.10 3.21 -7.40
CA GLY A 117 7.48 3.07 -6.08
C GLY A 117 5.96 2.92 -6.17
N GLN A 118 5.26 3.77 -5.43
CA GLN A 118 3.82 3.71 -5.22
C GLN A 118 2.97 4.26 -6.38
N VAL A 119 3.13 3.67 -7.57
CA VAL A 119 2.27 3.97 -8.73
C VAL A 119 0.89 3.36 -8.50
N LEU A 120 -0.17 4.11 -8.82
CA LEU A 120 -1.54 3.69 -8.60
C LEU A 120 -2.04 2.76 -9.71
N HIS A 121 -2.67 1.67 -9.29
CA HIS A 121 -3.33 0.68 -10.15
C HIS A 121 -4.77 0.50 -9.68
N TYR A 122 -5.65 0.10 -10.60
CA TYR A 122 -6.98 -0.34 -10.22
C TYR A 122 -6.92 -1.71 -9.54
N VAL A 123 -7.66 -1.88 -8.46
CA VAL A 123 -7.82 -3.21 -7.86
C VAL A 123 -8.52 -4.15 -8.85
N PRO A 124 -8.11 -5.42 -8.92
CA PRO A 124 -8.79 -6.41 -9.74
C PRO A 124 -10.26 -6.55 -9.32
N GLY A 125 -11.16 -6.71 -10.30
CA GLY A 125 -12.61 -6.86 -10.05
C GLY A 125 -13.50 -5.75 -10.59
N GLY A 126 -12.94 -4.74 -11.28
CA GLY A 126 -13.72 -3.75 -12.05
C GLY A 126 -14.38 -2.63 -11.23
N THR A 127 -14.14 -2.57 -9.92
CA THR A 127 -14.69 -1.54 -9.03
C THR A 127 -14.08 -0.15 -9.22
N ARG A 128 -12.97 -0.05 -9.96
CA ARG A 128 -12.18 1.19 -10.16
C ARG A 128 -11.62 1.80 -8.87
N VAL A 129 -11.62 1.07 -7.76
CA VAL A 129 -10.89 1.46 -6.56
C VAL A 129 -9.40 1.42 -6.87
N GLU A 130 -8.68 2.48 -6.50
CA GLU A 130 -7.24 2.57 -6.74
C GLU A 130 -6.44 2.12 -5.52
N THR A 131 -5.28 1.53 -5.77
CA THR A 131 -4.31 1.18 -4.72
C THR A 131 -2.91 1.15 -5.29
N ALA A 132 -1.90 1.31 -4.43
CA ALA A 132 -0.50 1.28 -4.81
C ALA A 132 0.21 0.09 -4.16
N PRO A 133 1.06 -0.64 -4.90
CA PRO A 133 2.08 -1.48 -4.29
C PRO A 133 3.19 -0.60 -3.69
N ASP A 134 4.05 -1.18 -2.87
CA ASP A 134 5.19 -0.42 -2.32
C ASP A 134 6.28 -0.18 -3.37
N ALA A 135 6.46 -1.16 -4.26
CA ALA A 135 7.19 -1.00 -5.50
C ALA A 135 6.57 -1.88 -6.59
N CYS A 136 6.74 -1.48 -7.84
CA CYS A 136 6.33 -2.29 -8.97
C CYS A 136 7.33 -2.25 -10.11
N VAL A 137 7.30 -3.33 -10.90
CA VAL A 137 8.17 -3.53 -12.06
C VAL A 137 7.31 -3.70 -13.28
N ARG A 138 7.56 -2.89 -14.30
CA ARG A 138 6.82 -2.90 -15.56
C ARG A 138 7.78 -2.81 -16.75
N PRO A 139 7.35 -3.30 -17.93
CA PRO A 139 8.09 -3.06 -19.16
C PRO A 139 8.05 -1.57 -19.54
N ASN A 140 9.07 -1.13 -20.26
CA ASN A 140 9.07 0.15 -20.94
C ASN A 140 8.02 0.17 -22.07
N VAL A 141 7.45 1.36 -22.32
CA VAL A 141 6.48 1.60 -23.39
C VAL A 141 7.02 1.29 -24.79
N ALA A 142 8.34 1.34 -24.97
CA ALA A 142 9.01 0.95 -26.21
C ALA A 142 8.83 -0.55 -26.55
N PHE A 143 8.61 -1.41 -25.54
CA PHE A 143 8.42 -2.85 -25.72
C PHE A 143 6.98 -3.30 -25.54
N VAL A 144 6.24 -2.64 -24.64
CA VAL A 144 4.82 -2.90 -24.43
C VAL A 144 4.07 -1.58 -24.56
N PRO A 145 3.32 -1.35 -25.65
CA PRO A 145 2.61 -0.10 -25.86
C PRO A 145 1.63 0.22 -24.74
N LYS A 146 1.33 1.51 -24.57
CA LYS A 146 0.27 1.95 -23.67
C LYS A 146 -1.06 1.33 -24.10
N PRO A 147 -1.95 0.98 -23.15
CA PRO A 147 -3.28 0.45 -23.47
C PRO A 147 -4.05 1.26 -24.52
N ALA A 148 -4.00 2.59 -24.44
CA ALA A 148 -4.73 3.48 -25.35
C ALA A 148 -4.31 3.38 -26.82
N VAL A 149 -3.12 2.86 -27.11
CA VAL A 149 -2.58 2.71 -28.48
C VAL A 149 -2.32 1.24 -28.83
N SER A 150 -2.71 0.30 -27.98
CA SER A 150 -2.51 -1.13 -28.20
C SER A 150 -3.49 -1.67 -29.23
N THR A 151 -2.99 -2.50 -30.15
CA THR A 151 -3.81 -3.22 -31.14
C THR A 151 -4.34 -4.55 -30.61
N VAL A 152 -3.87 -5.02 -29.44
CA VAL A 152 -4.31 -6.27 -28.80
C VAL A 152 -5.72 -6.10 -28.20
N ILE A 153 -6.61 -7.07 -28.46
CA ILE A 153 -7.97 -7.13 -27.90
C ILE A 153 -8.10 -8.40 -27.04
N PRO A 154 -8.61 -8.30 -25.78
CA PRO A 154 -8.96 -7.06 -25.09
C PRO A 154 -7.72 -6.19 -24.80
N LEU A 155 -7.93 -4.87 -24.69
CA LEU A 155 -6.84 -3.94 -24.40
C LEU A 155 -6.12 -4.37 -23.12
N PRO A 156 -4.77 -4.36 -23.10
CA PRO A 156 -4.03 -4.65 -21.89
C PRO A 156 -4.38 -3.62 -20.81
N PRO A 157 -4.40 -3.99 -19.53
CA PRO A 157 -4.61 -3.04 -18.44
C PRO A 157 -3.41 -2.09 -18.36
N GLY A 158 -3.67 -0.92 -17.79
CA GLY A 158 -2.66 0.08 -17.47
C GLY A 158 -2.67 0.46 -16.00
N ASP A 159 -1.65 1.19 -15.59
CA ASP A 159 -1.72 2.00 -14.38
C ASP A 159 -2.71 3.18 -14.58
N THR A 160 -2.99 3.94 -13.52
CA THR A 160 -3.93 5.08 -13.60
C THR A 160 -3.38 6.26 -14.40
N CYS A 161 -2.09 6.24 -14.75
CA CYS A 161 -1.45 7.21 -15.65
C CYS A 161 -1.43 6.74 -17.12
N GLY A 162 -2.00 5.58 -17.43
CA GLY A 162 -2.07 5.02 -18.78
C GLY A 162 -0.80 4.36 -19.29
N ASN A 163 0.17 4.06 -18.41
CA ASN A 163 1.34 3.23 -18.78
C ASN A 163 0.99 1.74 -18.70
N PRO A 164 1.82 0.85 -19.27
CA PRO A 164 1.64 -0.59 -19.16
C PRO A 164 1.53 -1.03 -17.70
N HIS A 165 0.56 -1.89 -17.41
CA HIS A 165 0.40 -2.44 -16.06
C HIS A 165 1.66 -3.18 -15.61
N ALA A 166 2.00 -3.06 -14.33
CA ALA A 166 3.12 -3.78 -13.74
C ALA A 166 2.94 -5.29 -13.84
N ARG A 167 4.07 -5.98 -13.98
CA ARG A 167 4.18 -7.45 -14.07
C ARG A 167 4.62 -8.05 -12.74
N ILE A 168 5.33 -7.28 -11.92
CA ILE A 168 5.76 -7.69 -10.58
C ILE A 168 5.34 -6.61 -9.59
N MET A 169 4.68 -7.02 -8.52
CA MET A 169 4.33 -6.15 -7.39
C MET A 169 5.17 -6.52 -6.17
N CYS A 170 5.57 -5.53 -5.38
CA CYS A 170 6.26 -5.73 -4.12
C CYS A 170 5.46 -5.10 -2.99
N GLU A 171 5.33 -5.83 -1.89
CA GLU A 171 4.66 -5.39 -0.67
C GLU A 171 5.55 -5.71 0.53
N VAL A 172 5.81 -4.69 1.35
CA VAL A 172 6.63 -4.76 2.57
C VAL A 172 5.75 -4.36 3.75
N ALA A 173 5.65 -5.22 4.75
CA ALA A 173 4.92 -4.95 5.98
C ALA A 173 5.86 -4.91 7.19
N VAL A 174 5.76 -3.86 8.00
CA VAL A 174 6.42 -3.75 9.31
C VAL A 174 5.38 -3.88 10.43
N GLY A 175 4.60 -2.85 10.76
CA GLY A 175 3.50 -2.99 11.72
C GLY A 175 2.26 -3.74 11.19
N GLN A 176 2.02 -3.74 9.87
CA GLN A 176 0.81 -4.32 9.27
C GLN A 176 0.72 -5.85 9.51
N SER A 177 -0.48 -6.35 9.83
CA SER A 177 -0.68 -7.79 10.09
C SER A 177 -0.37 -8.67 8.87
N VAL A 178 0.07 -9.91 9.14
CA VAL A 178 0.33 -10.91 8.08
C VAL A 178 -0.91 -11.18 7.24
N GLY A 179 -2.10 -11.14 7.85
CA GLY A 179 -3.37 -11.34 7.16
C GLY A 179 -3.68 -10.22 6.16
N GLU A 180 -3.44 -8.96 6.54
CA GLU A 180 -3.63 -7.81 5.64
C GLU A 180 -2.63 -7.85 4.47
N LEU A 181 -1.35 -8.08 4.76
CA LEU A 181 -0.31 -8.21 3.74
C LEU A 181 -0.65 -9.35 2.76
N GLY A 182 -1.03 -10.51 3.28
CA GLY A 182 -1.42 -11.67 2.48
C GLY A 182 -2.65 -11.41 1.60
N ARG A 183 -3.67 -10.71 2.13
CA ARG A 183 -4.85 -10.30 1.34
C ARG A 183 -4.47 -9.35 0.21
N LYS A 184 -3.63 -8.36 0.46
CA LYS A 184 -3.16 -7.43 -0.58
C LYS A 184 -2.36 -8.16 -1.67
N CYS A 185 -1.42 -9.02 -1.29
CA CYS A 185 -0.65 -9.81 -2.25
C CYS A 185 -1.54 -10.77 -3.08
N SER A 186 -2.54 -11.37 -2.43
CA SER A 186 -3.51 -12.25 -3.10
C SER A 186 -4.43 -11.50 -4.05
N SER A 187 -4.74 -10.24 -3.75
CA SER A 187 -5.43 -9.34 -4.68
C SER A 187 -4.58 -9.09 -5.92
N TRP A 188 -3.31 -8.73 -5.74
CA TRP A 188 -2.41 -8.47 -6.86
C TRP A 188 -2.22 -9.65 -7.79
N ILE A 189 -1.97 -10.85 -7.27
CA ILE A 189 -1.74 -12.02 -8.13
C ILE A 189 -2.99 -12.50 -8.88
N ARG A 190 -4.19 -12.01 -8.51
CA ARG A 190 -5.42 -12.24 -9.27
C ARG A 190 -5.51 -11.40 -10.54
N GLU A 191 -4.76 -10.31 -10.62
CA GLU A 191 -4.68 -9.51 -11.84
C GLU A 191 -3.99 -10.37 -12.93
N PRO A 192 -4.67 -10.70 -14.05
CA PRO A 192 -4.12 -11.60 -15.06
C PRO A 192 -2.78 -11.16 -15.64
N TYR A 193 -2.42 -9.90 -15.52
CA TYR A 193 -1.16 -9.33 -16.01
C TYR A 193 -0.03 -9.31 -14.98
N VAL A 194 -0.34 -9.48 -13.69
CA VAL A 194 0.68 -9.62 -12.65
C VAL A 194 1.18 -11.07 -12.65
N ARG A 195 2.46 -11.25 -12.96
CA ARG A 195 3.12 -12.56 -13.04
C ARG A 195 3.70 -12.99 -11.70
N ALA A 196 4.11 -12.03 -10.89
CA ALA A 196 4.67 -12.30 -9.57
C ALA A 196 4.31 -11.21 -8.54
N VAL A 197 4.21 -11.62 -7.28
CA VAL A 197 4.12 -10.70 -6.14
C VAL A 197 5.16 -11.12 -5.10
N ILE A 198 6.00 -10.18 -4.71
CA ILE A 198 6.95 -10.33 -3.60
C ILE A 198 6.29 -9.74 -2.35
N SER A 199 6.23 -10.56 -1.30
CA SER A 199 5.67 -10.19 -0.01
C SER A 199 6.75 -10.32 1.04
N ILE A 200 7.13 -9.24 1.69
CA ILE A 200 8.10 -9.22 2.79
C ILE A 200 7.38 -8.78 4.05
N LYS A 201 7.53 -9.56 5.11
CA LYS A 201 7.05 -9.21 6.45
C LYS A 201 8.24 -9.11 7.38
N ILE A 202 8.46 -7.93 7.93
CA ILE A 202 9.28 -7.71 9.12
C ILE A 202 8.36 -7.89 10.33
N LEU A 203 8.73 -8.79 11.23
CA LEU A 203 7.99 -8.96 12.48
C LEU A 203 8.54 -8.01 13.55
N GLU A 204 7.68 -7.69 14.52
CA GLU A 204 8.08 -6.93 15.70
C GLU A 204 9.29 -7.59 16.38
N PRO A 205 10.21 -6.79 16.92
CA PRO A 205 11.32 -7.32 17.69
C PRO A 205 10.80 -8.10 18.90
N ILE A 206 11.48 -9.19 19.24
CA ILE A 206 11.23 -9.85 20.53
C ILE A 206 11.76 -8.94 21.63
N LEU A 207 10.84 -8.38 22.43
CA LEU A 207 11.18 -7.52 23.55
C LEU A 207 12.07 -8.30 24.54
N ASN A 208 13.10 -7.61 25.06
CA ASN A 208 14.08 -8.13 26.02
C ASN A 208 15.05 -9.19 25.50
N MET A 209 15.07 -9.50 24.19
CA MET A 209 16.09 -10.34 23.59
C MET A 209 16.91 -9.53 22.58
N ARG A 210 18.18 -9.29 22.92
CA ARG A 210 19.15 -8.60 22.07
C ARG A 210 20.28 -9.54 21.71
N GLU A 211 20.79 -9.40 20.51
CA GLU A 211 22.03 -10.04 20.09
C GLU A 211 23.17 -9.52 20.98
N PRO A 212 23.91 -10.41 21.68
CA PRO A 212 24.93 -10.00 22.64
C PRO A 212 26.04 -9.12 22.04
N THR A 213 26.40 -9.37 20.79
CA THR A 213 27.54 -8.70 20.13
C THR A 213 27.20 -7.32 19.59
N THR A 214 26.02 -7.16 19.00
CA THR A 214 25.64 -5.92 18.30
C THR A 214 24.66 -5.07 19.12
N GLY A 215 23.99 -5.66 20.10
CA GLY A 215 22.92 -5.03 20.86
C GLY A 215 21.61 -4.87 20.07
N TYR A 216 21.54 -5.36 18.82
CA TYR A 216 20.33 -5.32 18.00
C TYR A 216 19.26 -6.28 18.52
N TYR A 217 18.00 -5.91 18.37
CA TYR A 217 16.89 -6.81 18.72
C TYR A 217 16.81 -7.98 17.74
N TYR A 218 16.51 -9.17 18.26
CA TYR A 218 16.15 -10.29 17.40
C TYR A 218 14.83 -10.01 16.68
N ARG A 219 14.83 -10.22 15.35
CA ARG A 219 13.69 -10.01 14.46
C ARG A 219 13.58 -11.19 13.50
N ALA A 220 12.35 -11.68 13.37
CA ALA A 220 11.99 -12.59 12.29
C ALA A 220 11.64 -11.77 11.04
N MET A 221 12.11 -12.21 9.87
CA MET A 221 11.69 -11.67 8.59
C MET A 221 11.30 -12.82 7.68
N THR A 222 10.10 -12.76 7.12
CA THR A 222 9.64 -13.77 6.17
C THR A 222 9.40 -13.15 4.81
N ALA A 223 9.80 -13.85 3.75
CA ALA A 223 9.42 -13.51 2.39
C ALA A 223 8.49 -14.59 1.82
N LYS A 224 7.55 -14.18 0.98
CA LYS A 224 6.76 -15.07 0.13
C LYS A 224 6.80 -14.58 -1.31
N LEU A 225 6.92 -15.52 -2.23
CA LEU A 225 6.82 -15.28 -3.66
C LEU A 225 5.55 -15.96 -4.18
N TYR A 226 4.62 -15.13 -4.62
CA TYR A 226 3.44 -15.57 -5.36
C TYR A 226 3.78 -15.54 -6.84
N ARG A 227 3.54 -16.63 -7.55
CA ARG A 227 3.72 -16.70 -9.00
C ARG A 227 2.49 -17.31 -9.64
N GLN A 228 2.06 -16.72 -10.73
CA GLN A 228 0.90 -17.22 -11.46
C GLN A 228 1.19 -18.64 -11.98
N GLY A 229 0.28 -19.58 -11.70
CA GLY A 229 0.41 -20.98 -12.12
C GLY A 229 1.46 -21.79 -11.34
N MET A 230 2.01 -21.28 -10.24
CA MET A 230 3.00 -21.99 -9.42
C MET A 230 2.63 -21.99 -7.93
N ALA A 231 3.14 -22.97 -7.19
CA ALA A 231 3.01 -23.00 -5.74
C ALA A 231 3.72 -21.80 -5.09
N ILE A 232 3.15 -21.30 -4.01
CA ILE A 232 3.74 -20.19 -3.23
C ILE A 232 5.05 -20.68 -2.61
N GLN A 233 6.12 -19.92 -2.82
CA GLN A 233 7.41 -20.15 -2.18
C GLN A 233 7.56 -19.23 -0.98
N SER A 234 8.22 -19.70 0.08
CA SER A 234 8.41 -18.93 1.31
C SER A 234 9.78 -19.16 1.91
N TRP A 235 10.33 -18.13 2.51
CA TRP A 235 11.63 -18.15 3.18
C TRP A 235 11.57 -17.40 4.50
N ASP A 236 12.42 -17.81 5.43
CA ASP A 236 12.69 -17.15 6.71
C ASP A 236 14.16 -16.71 6.73
N PHE A 237 14.38 -15.42 6.98
CA PHE A 237 15.69 -14.78 6.93
C PHE A 237 16.02 -13.99 8.19
N GLY A 238 15.16 -14.07 9.22
CA GLY A 238 15.43 -13.42 10.48
C GLY A 238 16.72 -13.94 11.13
N ASN A 239 17.28 -13.16 12.06
CA ASN A 239 18.32 -13.67 12.95
C ASN A 239 17.75 -14.63 14.02
N ILE A 240 16.42 -14.82 14.02
CA ILE A 240 15.71 -15.90 14.71
C ILE A 240 14.69 -16.52 13.76
N LYS A 241 14.45 -17.82 13.92
CA LYS A 241 13.34 -18.48 13.23
C LYS A 241 12.01 -17.99 13.77
N LYS A 242 11.04 -17.80 12.89
CA LYS A 242 9.67 -17.45 13.26
C LYS A 242 9.11 -18.49 14.25
N HIS A 243 8.60 -18.01 15.39
CA HIS A 243 8.10 -18.83 16.51
C HIS A 243 9.14 -19.61 17.33
N SER A 244 10.45 -19.38 17.11
CA SER A 244 11.49 -19.91 17.99
C SER A 244 11.46 -19.23 19.34
N ARG A 245 11.67 -20.00 20.42
CA ARG A 245 12.06 -19.48 21.73
C ARG A 245 13.56 -19.53 21.96
N ASP A 246 14.27 -20.23 21.08
CA ASP A 246 15.72 -20.33 21.11
C ASP A 246 16.30 -19.16 20.30
N PRO A 247 17.16 -18.33 20.91
CA PRO A 247 17.90 -17.27 20.22
C PRO A 247 18.85 -17.85 19.16
#